data_AF-A0A1F7F1D7-F1
#
_entry.id   AF-A0A1F7F1D7-F1
#
_cell.length_a   1.000
_cell.length_b   1.000
_cell.length_c   1.000
_cell.angle_alpha   90.00
_cell.angle_beta   90.00
_cell.angle_gamma   90.00
#
_symmetry.space_group_name_H-M   'P 1'
#
loop_
_entity.id
_entity.type
_entity.pdbx_description
1 polymer ?
#
loop_
_entity_poly.entity_id
_entity_poly.type
_entity_poly.pdbx_seq_one_letter_code
_entity_poly.pdbx_strand_id
1 'polypeptide(L)'
;MKTRRLSLLLALAVAANILELFIPSPPFLPWLKIGIANAFTMAAIRMYGPWAGIQMTVLRTFISGFISGIPATSLLIGGSGGVFSALVMGCLWHFFGSSGLLSLIGLGIAGSFSHTMAQLCVVYALFIKNAYIFWQIPILGPVSAATGTLTGILALYTCQFLENHEVPEADPFPGVHHAYSIRPLIKLFILVLGTGVFFWVSLLKIFVLSSLFLCIVLFFQRRSRTLALSLRFVPLFLLTFALNVFSEPGHFYTTIPFITHEGVYKSSFLMCRTLSIMLLSFALFTRQDCELLFTSIMRAVPSLSHSMEVALRGTAALPSVISILKDFYLRSPRKGFIMRIRYFREGFAGALADVLKIV
;
A
#
# COMPACT_ATOMS: atom_id res chain seq x y z
N MET A 1 -23.04 -4.94 -16.17
CA MET A 1 -22.27 -3.69 -16.39
C MET A 1 -21.52 -3.20 -15.15
N LYS A 2 -22.14 -2.98 -13.97
CA LYS A 2 -21.46 -2.50 -12.75
C LYS A 2 -20.22 -3.29 -12.36
N THR A 3 -20.31 -4.63 -12.36
CA THR A 3 -19.22 -5.53 -11.97
C THR A 3 -18.02 -5.44 -12.92
N ARG A 4 -18.25 -5.25 -14.23
CA ARG A 4 -17.18 -5.19 -15.24
C ARG A 4 -16.29 -3.96 -15.06
N ARG A 5 -16.91 -2.79 -14.97
CA ARG A 5 -16.20 -1.51 -14.75
C ARG A 5 -15.49 -1.49 -13.39
N LEU A 6 -16.07 -2.12 -12.37
CA LEU A 6 -15.44 -2.24 -11.05
C LEU A 6 -14.21 -3.16 -11.08
N SER A 7 -14.27 -4.29 -11.81
CA SER A 7 -13.13 -5.19 -12.02
C SER A 7 -11.97 -4.49 -12.74
N LEU A 8 -12.28 -3.71 -13.78
CA LEU A 8 -11.29 -2.90 -14.49
C LEU A 8 -10.64 -1.86 -13.57
N LEU A 9 -11.45 -1.11 -12.81
CA LEU A 9 -10.94 -0.16 -11.83
C LEU A 9 -10.04 -0.83 -10.80
N LEU A 10 -10.38 -2.03 -10.35
CA LEU A 10 -9.54 -2.79 -9.43
C LEU A 10 -8.21 -3.19 -10.08
N ALA A 11 -8.20 -3.66 -11.32
CA ALA A 11 -6.98 -3.98 -12.05
C ALA A 11 -6.06 -2.76 -12.21
N LEU A 12 -6.63 -1.61 -12.61
CA LEU A 12 -5.93 -0.34 -12.68
C LEU A 12 -5.40 0.10 -11.32
N ALA A 13 -6.19 -0.05 -10.26
CA ALA A 13 -5.79 0.30 -8.90
C ALA A 13 -4.65 -0.58 -8.39
N VAL A 14 -4.65 -1.89 -8.69
CA VAL A 14 -3.55 -2.81 -8.36
C VAL A 14 -2.30 -2.42 -9.14
N ALA A 15 -2.42 -2.22 -10.45
CA ALA A 15 -1.29 -1.82 -11.29
C ALA A 15 -0.66 -0.51 -10.79
N ALA A 16 -1.49 0.51 -10.52
CA ALA A 16 -1.06 1.77 -9.94
C ALA A 16 -0.38 1.60 -8.59
N ASN A 17 -0.91 0.76 -7.70
CA ASN A 17 -0.30 0.53 -6.38
C ASN A 17 1.08 -0.12 -6.50
N ILE A 18 1.23 -1.09 -7.42
CA ILE A 18 2.53 -1.72 -7.71
C ILE A 18 3.50 -0.69 -8.31
N LEU A 19 3.05 0.15 -9.24
CA LEU A 19 3.87 1.23 -9.82
C LEU A 19 4.36 2.21 -8.74
N GLU A 20 3.50 2.57 -7.80
CA GLU A 20 3.88 3.45 -6.69
C GLU A 20 4.97 2.85 -5.80
N LEU A 21 5.04 1.53 -5.66
CA LEU A 21 6.13 0.87 -4.91
C LEU A 21 7.50 1.00 -5.59
N PHE A 22 7.54 1.26 -6.90
CA PHE A 22 8.77 1.53 -7.63
C PHE A 22 9.24 2.98 -7.50
N ILE A 23 8.37 3.91 -7.10
CA ILE A 23 8.74 5.30 -6.85
C ILE A 23 9.46 5.37 -5.51
N PRO A 24 10.76 5.74 -5.46
CA PRO A 24 11.48 5.82 -4.20
C PRO A 24 10.91 6.95 -3.34
N SER A 25 10.43 6.59 -2.15
CA SER A 25 10.01 7.59 -1.16
C SER A 25 11.20 8.42 -0.67
N PRO A 26 11.01 9.70 -0.30
CA PRO A 26 12.07 10.52 0.27
C PRO A 26 12.62 9.87 1.54
N PRO A 27 13.94 9.93 1.81
CA PRO A 27 14.55 9.27 2.97
C PRO A 27 13.99 9.77 4.32
N PHE A 28 13.53 11.01 4.38
CA PHE A 28 12.94 11.62 5.58
C PHE A 28 11.44 11.32 5.74
N LEU A 29 10.77 10.87 4.68
CA LEU A 29 9.34 10.57 4.63
C LEU A 29 9.09 9.23 3.93
N PRO A 30 9.58 8.11 4.51
CA PRO A 30 9.53 6.79 3.88
C PRO A 30 8.11 6.27 3.65
N TRP A 31 7.11 6.82 4.36
CA TRP A 31 5.70 6.44 4.24
C TRP A 31 4.94 7.27 3.20
N LEU A 32 5.55 8.33 2.66
CA LEU A 32 4.91 9.19 1.69
C LEU A 32 4.67 8.42 0.40
N LYS A 33 3.40 8.33 0.02
CA LYS A 33 2.92 7.83 -1.26
C LYS A 33 2.16 8.94 -1.99
N ILE A 34 2.23 8.93 -3.32
CA ILE A 34 1.54 9.92 -4.17
C ILE A 34 0.01 9.71 -4.11
N GLY A 35 -0.44 8.47 -3.96
CA GLY A 35 -1.84 8.08 -3.87
C GLY A 35 -2.52 7.82 -5.22
N ILE A 36 -1.78 7.58 -6.30
CA ILE A 36 -2.30 7.24 -7.63
C ILE A 36 -3.33 6.11 -7.54
N ALA A 37 -3.02 5.06 -6.78
CA ALA A 37 -3.95 3.96 -6.59
C ALA A 37 -5.24 4.36 -5.82
N ASN A 38 -5.17 5.38 -4.96
CA ASN A 38 -6.32 5.89 -4.21
C ASN A 38 -7.30 6.65 -5.12
N ALA A 39 -6.83 7.23 -6.23
CA ALA A 39 -7.71 7.89 -7.20
C ALA A 39 -8.75 6.92 -7.78
N PHE A 40 -8.35 5.68 -8.10
CA PHE A 40 -9.28 4.64 -8.58
C PHE A 40 -10.27 4.20 -7.50
N THR A 41 -9.84 4.17 -6.23
CA THR A 41 -10.73 3.92 -5.09
C THR A 41 -11.77 5.02 -4.96
N MET A 42 -11.37 6.29 -5.07
CA MET A 42 -12.29 7.42 -5.04
C MET A 42 -13.28 7.39 -6.20
N ALA A 43 -12.81 7.08 -7.41
CA ALA A 43 -13.68 6.88 -8.56
C ALA A 43 -14.71 5.77 -8.31
N ALA A 44 -14.29 4.66 -7.69
CA ALA A 44 -15.20 3.59 -7.30
C ALA A 44 -16.25 4.03 -6.27
N ILE A 45 -15.85 4.83 -5.27
CA ILE A 45 -16.78 5.42 -4.29
C ILE A 45 -17.81 6.30 -5.00
N ARG A 46 -17.35 7.18 -5.91
CA ARG A 46 -18.19 8.11 -6.66
C ARG A 46 -19.24 7.41 -7.53
N MET A 47 -18.83 6.37 -8.25
CA MET A 47 -19.64 5.71 -9.28
C MET A 47 -20.48 4.54 -8.75
N TYR A 48 -19.96 3.80 -7.75
CA TYR A 48 -20.56 2.55 -7.27
C TYR A 48 -20.89 2.54 -5.78
N GLY A 49 -20.50 3.58 -5.05
CA GLY A 49 -20.81 3.76 -3.64
C GLY A 49 -19.68 3.36 -2.68
N PRO A 50 -19.84 3.67 -1.38
CA PRO A 50 -18.77 3.56 -0.38
C PRO A 50 -18.26 2.13 -0.22
N TRP A 51 -19.14 1.13 -0.25
CA TRP A 51 -18.77 -0.28 -0.12
C TRP A 51 -17.83 -0.76 -1.23
N ALA A 52 -18.06 -0.31 -2.47
CA ALA A 52 -17.21 -0.65 -3.60
C ALA A 52 -15.78 -0.11 -3.41
N GLY A 53 -15.64 1.11 -2.87
CA GLY A 53 -14.33 1.69 -2.56
C GLY A 53 -13.57 0.96 -1.45
N ILE A 54 -14.27 0.58 -0.38
CA ILE A 54 -13.67 -0.17 0.73
C ILE A 54 -13.19 -1.54 0.23
N GLN A 55 -14.05 -2.28 -0.47
CA GLN A 55 -13.68 -3.57 -1.08
C GLN A 55 -12.48 -3.43 -2.01
N MET A 56 -12.48 -2.39 -2.86
CA MET A 56 -11.37 -2.12 -3.77
C MET A 56 -10.07 -1.84 -3.03
N THR A 57 -10.11 -1.11 -1.92
CA THR A 57 -8.91 -0.81 -1.13
C THR A 57 -8.35 -2.04 -0.42
N VAL A 58 -9.22 -2.87 0.15
CA VAL A 58 -8.81 -4.14 0.76
C VAL A 58 -8.19 -5.05 -0.31
N LEU A 59 -8.90 -5.28 -1.41
CA LEU A 59 -8.44 -6.15 -2.48
C LEU A 59 -7.14 -5.65 -3.09
N ARG A 60 -7.05 -4.37 -3.49
CA ARG A 60 -5.84 -3.87 -4.15
C ARG A 60 -4.62 -3.94 -3.25
N THR A 61 -4.77 -3.64 -1.96
CA THR A 61 -3.65 -3.64 -1.00
C THR A 61 -3.16 -5.06 -0.74
N PHE A 62 -4.10 -6.01 -0.64
CA PHE A 62 -3.77 -7.42 -0.48
C PHE A 62 -3.10 -7.96 -1.75
N ILE A 63 -3.71 -7.74 -2.92
CA ILE A 63 -3.18 -8.19 -4.22
C ILE A 63 -1.79 -7.61 -4.48
N SER A 64 -1.65 -6.27 -4.44
CA SER A 64 -0.37 -5.62 -4.72
C SER A 64 0.69 -6.00 -3.68
N GLY A 65 0.33 -6.12 -2.41
CA GLY A 65 1.28 -6.39 -1.34
C GLY A 65 1.93 -7.77 -1.46
N PHE A 66 1.12 -8.80 -1.71
CA PHE A 66 1.62 -10.16 -1.90
C PHE A 66 2.35 -10.36 -3.22
N ILE A 67 1.90 -9.73 -4.31
CA ILE A 67 2.57 -9.81 -5.62
C ILE A 67 3.91 -9.09 -5.61
N SER A 68 3.97 -7.88 -5.04
CA SER A 68 5.21 -7.12 -4.92
C SER A 68 6.15 -7.64 -3.83
N GLY A 69 5.67 -8.55 -2.97
CA GLY A 69 6.44 -9.09 -1.86
C GLY A 69 6.82 -8.03 -0.84
N ILE A 70 5.96 -7.06 -0.55
CA ILE A 70 6.26 -6.07 0.49
C ILE A 70 6.20 -6.73 1.88
N PRO A 71 6.97 -6.23 2.86
CA PRO A 71 6.89 -6.72 4.24
C PRO A 71 5.47 -6.63 4.80
N ALA A 72 5.07 -7.59 5.65
CA ALA A 72 3.75 -7.59 6.28
C ALA A 72 3.51 -6.32 7.12
N THR A 73 4.56 -5.74 7.72
CA THR A 73 4.49 -4.48 8.46
C THR A 73 4.09 -3.31 7.56
N SER A 74 4.68 -3.21 6.37
CA SER A 74 4.33 -2.19 5.38
C SER A 74 2.92 -2.39 4.83
N LEU A 75 2.49 -3.65 4.68
CA LEU A 75 1.11 -3.99 4.28
C LEU A 75 0.12 -3.59 5.38
N LEU A 76 0.44 -3.85 6.65
CA LEU A 76 -0.38 -3.45 7.79
C LEU A 76 -0.50 -1.93 7.90
N ILE A 77 0.62 -1.18 7.89
CA ILE A 77 0.61 0.29 7.99
C ILE A 77 -0.11 0.91 6.79
N GLY A 78 0.25 0.52 5.56
CA GLY A 78 -0.36 1.05 4.34
C GLY A 78 -1.82 0.67 4.17
N GLY A 79 -2.18 -0.57 4.52
CA GLY A 79 -3.52 -1.12 4.39
C GLY A 79 -4.49 -0.62 5.44
N SER A 80 -4.07 -0.53 6.70
CA SER A 80 -4.90 0.10 7.76
C SER A 80 -5.18 1.56 7.45
N GLY A 81 -4.15 2.31 7.02
CA GLY A 81 -4.33 3.67 6.50
C GLY A 81 -5.32 3.69 5.34
N GLY A 82 -5.16 2.77 4.38
CA GLY A 82 -6.00 2.66 3.18
C GLY A 82 -7.47 2.46 3.52
N VAL A 83 -7.76 1.48 4.37
CA VAL A 83 -9.11 1.15 4.79
C VAL A 83 -9.73 2.29 5.57
N PHE A 84 -9.00 2.91 6.50
CA PHE A 84 -9.51 4.06 7.25
C PHE A 84 -9.82 5.25 6.34
N SER A 85 -8.93 5.55 5.40
CA SER A 85 -9.17 6.57 4.37
C SER A 85 -10.40 6.27 3.53
N ALA A 86 -10.57 5.02 3.07
CA ALA A 86 -11.74 4.59 2.31
C ALA A 86 -13.04 4.72 3.11
N LEU A 87 -13.00 4.45 4.42
CA LEU A 87 -14.14 4.65 5.33
C LEU A 87 -14.48 6.14 5.45
N VAL A 88 -13.49 7.00 5.70
CA VAL A 88 -13.68 8.46 5.79
C VAL A 88 -14.25 9.01 4.48
N MET A 89 -13.65 8.66 3.34
CA MET A 89 -14.15 9.06 2.03
C MET A 89 -15.56 8.52 1.77
N GLY A 90 -15.82 7.26 2.13
CA GLY A 90 -17.14 6.65 1.98
C GLY A 90 -18.22 7.38 2.79
N CYS A 91 -17.94 7.70 4.05
CA CYS A 91 -18.84 8.48 4.91
C CYS A 91 -19.07 9.88 4.36
N LEU A 92 -18.01 10.62 4.02
CA LEU A 92 -18.11 11.96 3.47
C LEU A 92 -18.90 11.97 2.16
N TRP A 93 -18.66 11.00 1.29
CA TRP A 93 -19.39 10.86 0.04
C TRP A 93 -20.88 10.53 0.27
N HIS A 94 -21.18 9.67 1.23
CA HIS A 94 -22.56 9.31 1.56
C HIS A 94 -23.37 10.51 2.08
N PHE A 95 -22.79 11.33 2.96
CA PHE A 95 -23.49 12.47 3.57
C PHE A 95 -23.50 13.73 2.71
N PHE A 96 -22.41 14.03 2.01
CA PHE A 96 -22.24 15.32 1.31
C PHE A 96 -22.15 15.21 -0.21
N GLY A 97 -21.99 14.00 -0.75
CA GLY A 97 -21.83 13.77 -2.20
C GLY A 97 -23.08 14.11 -3.00
N SER A 98 -24.26 13.76 -2.49
CA SER A 98 -25.55 14.06 -3.16
C SER A 98 -25.92 15.54 -3.12
N SER A 99 -25.40 16.29 -2.15
CA SER A 99 -25.70 17.71 -1.94
C SER A 99 -24.88 18.64 -2.84
N GLY A 100 -23.91 18.11 -3.60
CA GLY A 100 -22.96 18.90 -4.39
C GLY A 100 -21.93 19.70 -3.56
N LEU A 101 -22.01 19.62 -2.22
CA LEU A 101 -21.15 20.32 -1.28
C LEU A 101 -19.72 19.75 -1.25
N LEU A 102 -19.53 18.52 -1.71
CA LEU A 102 -18.24 17.83 -1.70
C LEU A 102 -17.75 17.54 -3.12
N SER A 103 -16.68 18.23 -3.52
CA SER A 103 -15.97 17.93 -4.77
C SER A 103 -15.09 16.69 -4.64
N LEU A 104 -14.77 16.06 -5.77
CA LEU A 104 -13.80 14.96 -5.80
C LEU A 104 -12.41 15.39 -5.29
N ILE A 105 -12.04 16.66 -5.47
CA ILE A 105 -10.80 17.23 -4.96
C ILE A 105 -10.83 17.30 -3.43
N GLY A 106 -11.92 17.82 -2.86
CA GLY A 106 -12.11 17.86 -1.40
C GLY A 106 -12.14 16.47 -0.77
N LEU A 107 -12.79 15.52 -1.44
CA LEU A 107 -12.78 14.11 -1.04
C LEU A 107 -11.36 13.53 -1.05
N GLY A 108 -10.53 13.88 -2.05
CA GLY A 108 -9.15 13.44 -2.15
C GLY A 108 -8.25 14.02 -1.06
N ILE A 109 -8.43 15.30 -0.72
CA ILE A 109 -7.74 15.94 0.41
C ILE A 109 -8.10 15.23 1.72
N ALA A 110 -9.39 15.03 1.99
CA ALA A 110 -9.84 14.34 3.19
C ALA A 110 -9.36 12.88 3.25
N GLY A 111 -9.39 12.18 2.11
CA GLY A 111 -8.88 10.82 1.96
C GLY A 111 -7.38 10.73 2.24
N SER A 112 -6.58 11.60 1.62
CA SER A 112 -5.13 11.63 1.80
C SER A 112 -4.73 11.98 3.23
N PHE A 113 -5.38 12.98 3.83
CA PHE A 113 -5.10 13.37 5.21
C PHE A 113 -5.46 12.26 6.21
N SER A 114 -6.66 11.66 6.08
CA SER A 114 -7.08 10.54 6.93
C SER A 114 -6.20 9.29 6.74
N HIS A 115 -5.71 9.04 5.51
CA HIS A 115 -4.75 7.97 5.22
C HIS A 115 -3.48 8.14 6.04
N THR A 116 -2.87 9.32 5.94
CA THR A 116 -1.63 9.66 6.64
C THR A 116 -1.83 9.66 8.16
N MET A 117 -2.96 10.19 8.67
CA MET A 117 -3.24 10.16 10.11
C MET A 117 -3.39 8.74 10.63
N ALA A 118 -4.11 7.87 9.93
CA ALA A 118 -4.24 6.47 10.32
C ALA A 118 -2.89 5.74 10.30
N GLN A 119 -2.03 6.02 9.32
CA GLN A 119 -0.65 5.49 9.32
C GLN A 119 0.12 5.93 10.56
N LEU A 120 0.09 7.22 10.92
CA LEU A 120 0.76 7.72 12.13
C LEU A 120 0.20 7.07 13.40
N CYS A 121 -1.13 6.94 13.51
CA CYS A 121 -1.77 6.28 14.65
C CYS A 121 -1.38 4.81 14.78
N VAL A 122 -1.32 4.08 13.66
CA VAL A 122 -0.92 2.66 13.65
C VAL A 122 0.55 2.50 13.99
N VAL A 123 1.41 3.36 13.45
CA VAL A 123 2.84 3.37 13.79
C VAL A 123 3.05 3.71 15.27
N TYR A 124 2.30 4.68 15.80
CA TYR A 124 2.29 5.00 17.22
C TYR A 124 1.85 3.80 18.07
N ALA A 125 0.67 3.23 17.81
CA ALA A 125 0.08 2.20 18.66
C ALA A 125 0.89 0.89 18.67
N LEU A 126 1.43 0.50 17.52
CA LEU A 126 2.06 -0.81 17.35
C LEU A 126 3.58 -0.75 17.45
N PHE A 127 4.22 0.29 16.91
CA PHE A 127 5.68 0.31 16.72
C PHE A 127 6.38 1.21 17.72
N ILE A 128 6.20 2.52 17.59
CA ILE A 128 7.04 3.53 18.26
C ILE A 128 6.55 3.79 19.70
N LYS A 129 5.22 3.81 19.94
CA LYS A 129 4.60 4.18 21.23
C LYS A 129 5.08 5.52 21.80
N ASN A 130 5.58 6.40 20.94
CA ASN A 130 6.05 7.72 21.31
C ASN A 130 5.28 8.81 20.54
N ALA A 131 4.72 9.78 21.27
CA ALA A 131 3.89 10.85 20.74
C ALA A 131 4.66 11.83 19.83
N TYR A 132 6.00 11.88 19.90
CA TYR A 132 6.80 12.73 19.01
C TYR A 132 6.62 12.39 17.52
N ILE A 133 6.13 11.19 17.18
CA ILE A 133 5.79 10.87 15.79
C ILE A 133 4.75 11.84 15.18
N PHE A 134 3.85 12.39 16.00
CA PHE A 134 2.83 13.34 15.55
C PHE A 134 3.40 14.73 15.24
N TRP A 135 4.65 15.03 15.60
CA TRP A 135 5.34 16.25 15.15
C TRP A 135 5.59 16.29 13.64
N GLN A 136 5.34 15.18 12.93
CA GLN A 136 5.37 15.16 11.47
C GLN A 136 4.11 15.79 10.85
N ILE A 137 3.01 15.97 11.61
CA ILE A 137 1.73 16.50 11.11
C ILE A 137 1.88 17.86 10.40
N PRO A 138 2.61 18.87 10.92
CA PRO A 138 2.75 20.17 10.25
C PRO A 138 3.38 20.08 8.85
N ILE A 139 4.20 19.06 8.61
CA ILE A 139 4.82 18.80 7.29
C ILE A 139 3.91 17.90 6.44
N LEU A 140 3.41 16.82 7.04
CA LEU A 140 2.59 15.81 6.36
C LEU A 140 1.20 16.32 5.99
N GLY A 141 0.64 17.29 6.71
CA GLY A 141 -0.66 17.89 6.43
C GLY A 141 -0.70 18.59 5.07
N PRO A 142 0.14 19.60 4.82
CA PRO A 142 0.25 20.25 3.52
C PRO A 142 0.59 19.29 2.38
N VAL A 143 1.49 18.33 2.63
CA VAL A 143 1.83 17.29 1.65
C VAL A 143 0.62 16.41 1.33
N SER A 144 -0.15 16.01 2.34
CA SER A 144 -1.39 15.23 2.16
C SER A 144 -2.44 16.02 1.40
N ALA A 145 -2.56 17.33 1.62
CA ALA A 145 -3.47 18.19 0.85
C ALA A 145 -3.04 18.29 -0.62
N ALA A 146 -1.74 18.42 -0.89
CA ALA A 146 -1.22 18.45 -2.26
C ALA A 146 -1.45 17.11 -2.99
N THR A 147 -1.08 15.97 -2.37
CA THR A 147 -1.32 14.64 -2.96
C THR A 147 -2.82 14.34 -3.08
N GLY A 148 -3.62 14.75 -2.09
CA GLY A 148 -5.08 14.64 -2.12
C GLY A 148 -5.72 15.41 -3.26
N THR A 149 -5.20 16.59 -3.58
CA THR A 149 -5.65 17.39 -4.72
C THR A 149 -5.34 16.68 -6.03
N LEU A 150 -4.11 16.18 -6.20
CA LEU A 150 -3.69 15.46 -7.40
C LEU A 150 -4.51 14.19 -7.62
N THR A 151 -4.74 13.42 -6.56
CA THR A 151 -5.53 12.17 -6.62
C THR A 151 -7.00 12.43 -6.88
N GLY A 152 -7.57 13.51 -6.34
CA GLY A 152 -8.93 13.96 -6.66
C GLY A 152 -9.10 14.37 -8.12
N ILE A 153 -8.14 15.08 -8.70
CA ILE A 153 -8.13 15.42 -10.14
C ILE A 153 -8.05 14.14 -10.98
N LEU A 154 -7.17 13.20 -10.60
CA LEU A 154 -7.02 11.93 -11.32
C LEU A 154 -8.29 11.08 -11.26
N ALA A 155 -8.96 11.06 -10.10
CA ALA A 155 -10.24 10.39 -9.92
C ALA A 155 -11.33 11.01 -10.81
N LEU A 156 -11.34 12.34 -10.97
CA LEU A 156 -12.28 13.04 -11.84
C LEU A 156 -12.13 12.62 -13.30
N TYR A 157 -10.89 12.62 -13.81
CA TYR A 157 -10.62 12.16 -15.18
C TYR A 157 -10.95 10.68 -15.38
N THR A 158 -10.71 9.85 -14.37
CA THR A 158 -11.07 8.43 -14.40
C THR A 158 -12.58 8.24 -14.50
N CYS A 159 -13.38 9.01 -13.75
CA CYS A 159 -14.84 8.96 -13.85
C CYS A 159 -15.31 9.38 -15.25
N GLN A 160 -14.83 10.51 -15.76
CA GLN A 160 -15.18 11.02 -17.09
C GLN A 160 -14.83 10.01 -18.20
N PHE A 161 -13.66 9.38 -18.10
CA PHE A 161 -13.25 8.38 -19.07
C PHE A 161 -14.20 7.17 -19.10
N LEU A 162 -14.54 6.63 -17.93
CA LEU A 162 -15.43 5.46 -17.80
C LEU A 162 -16.90 5.76 -18.12
N GLU A 163 -17.32 7.01 -18.00
CA GLU A 163 -18.65 7.46 -18.45
C GLU A 163 -18.73 7.53 -19.98
N ASN A 164 -17.65 7.98 -20.62
CA ASN A 164 -17.59 8.20 -22.08
C ASN A 164 -17.18 6.98 -22.90
N HIS A 165 -16.67 5.91 -22.27
CA HIS A 165 -16.20 4.71 -22.96
C HIS A 165 -16.96 3.46 -22.49
N GLU A 166 -17.35 2.63 -23.46
CA GLU A 166 -17.81 1.28 -23.18
C GLU A 166 -16.61 0.38 -22.85
N VAL A 167 -16.72 -0.39 -21.77
CA VAL A 167 -15.68 -1.35 -21.39
C VAL A 167 -15.92 -2.64 -22.19
N PRO A 168 -14.94 -3.10 -22.99
CA PRO A 168 -15.05 -4.30 -23.80
C PRO A 168 -15.42 -5.52 -22.97
N GLU A 169 -16.04 -6.50 -23.62
CA GLU A 169 -16.32 -7.78 -23.00
C GLU A 169 -15.01 -8.55 -22.84
N ALA A 170 -14.65 -8.87 -21.59
CA ALA A 170 -13.47 -9.68 -21.32
C ALA A 170 -13.78 -11.13 -21.74
N ASP A 171 -12.92 -11.70 -22.57
CA ASP A 171 -13.07 -13.09 -23.00
C ASP A 171 -13.17 -14.04 -21.80
N PRO A 172 -14.12 -15.00 -21.80
CA PRO A 172 -14.21 -16.02 -20.77
C PRO A 172 -12.87 -16.73 -20.66
N PHE A 173 -12.31 -16.82 -19.44
CA PHE A 173 -11.10 -17.62 -19.27
C PHE A 173 -11.43 -19.07 -19.56
N PRO A 174 -10.54 -19.82 -20.23
CA PRO A 174 -10.46 -21.24 -19.93
C PRO A 174 -10.17 -21.34 -18.43
N GLY A 175 -11.12 -21.89 -17.66
CA GLY A 175 -11.01 -21.96 -16.20
C GLY A 175 -9.70 -22.61 -15.81
N VAL A 176 -8.73 -21.83 -15.34
CA VAL A 176 -7.51 -22.39 -14.78
C VAL A 176 -7.89 -22.94 -13.43
N HIS A 177 -8.18 -24.24 -13.40
CA HIS A 177 -8.32 -25.02 -12.19
C HIS A 177 -6.98 -25.08 -11.47
N HIS A 178 -6.57 -23.99 -10.83
CA HIS A 178 -5.49 -24.07 -9.86
C HIS A 178 -5.93 -25.03 -8.75
N ALA A 179 -5.11 -26.05 -8.52
CA ALA A 179 -5.33 -27.02 -7.47
C ALA A 179 -5.45 -26.27 -6.13
N TYR A 180 -6.56 -26.49 -5.43
CA TYR A 180 -6.76 -25.92 -4.11
C TYR A 180 -5.69 -26.45 -3.18
N SER A 181 -5.04 -25.56 -2.44
CA SER A 181 -4.04 -25.92 -1.45
C SER A 181 -4.28 -25.13 -0.18
N ILE A 182 -4.40 -25.82 0.94
CA ILE A 182 -4.53 -25.20 2.27
C ILE A 182 -3.20 -24.62 2.77
N ARG A 183 -2.07 -25.02 2.17
CA ARG A 183 -0.71 -24.60 2.56
C ARG A 183 -0.53 -23.07 2.64
N PRO A 184 -0.91 -22.25 1.64
CA PRO A 184 -0.80 -20.79 1.73
C PRO A 184 -1.68 -20.18 2.84
N LEU A 185 -2.85 -20.75 3.12
CA LEU A 185 -3.70 -20.30 4.24
C LEU A 185 -3.03 -20.59 5.58
N ILE A 186 -2.39 -21.75 5.73
CA ILE A 186 -1.59 -22.09 6.92
C ILE A 186 -0.41 -21.11 7.05
N LYS A 187 0.30 -20.81 5.95
CA LYS A 187 1.39 -19.82 5.95
C LYS A 187 0.90 -18.42 6.34
N LEU A 188 -0.27 -18.00 5.85
CA LEU A 188 -0.90 -16.74 6.24
C LEU A 188 -1.24 -16.74 7.74
N PHE A 189 -1.80 -17.84 8.24
CA PHE A 189 -2.12 -18.00 9.66
C PHE A 189 -0.86 -17.95 10.54
N ILE A 190 0.22 -18.64 10.15
CA ILE A 190 1.51 -18.58 10.84
C ILE A 190 2.08 -17.16 10.84
N LEU A 191 1.96 -16.43 9.72
CA LEU A 191 2.40 -15.04 9.63
C LEU A 191 1.59 -14.14 10.58
N VAL A 192 0.27 -14.28 10.60
CA VAL A 192 -0.62 -13.49 11.48
C VAL A 192 -0.37 -13.83 12.96
N LEU A 193 -0.28 -15.11 13.32
CA LEU A 193 0.08 -15.51 14.67
C LEU A 193 1.47 -15.04 15.07
N GLY A 194 2.47 -15.24 14.20
CA GLY A 194 3.84 -14.82 14.44
C GLY A 194 3.92 -13.32 14.71
N THR A 195 3.29 -12.51 13.86
CA THR A 195 3.17 -11.06 14.09
C THR A 195 2.44 -10.71 15.38
N GLY A 196 1.32 -11.38 15.71
CA GLY A 196 0.59 -11.18 16.95
C GLY A 196 1.41 -11.48 18.21
N VAL A 197 2.18 -12.57 18.20
CA VAL A 197 3.08 -12.95 19.31
C VAL A 197 4.17 -11.88 19.54
N PHE A 198 4.71 -11.28 18.47
CA PHE A 198 5.67 -10.17 18.58
C PHE A 198 5.09 -8.88 19.19
N PHE A 199 3.76 -8.72 19.23
CA PHE A 199 3.11 -7.58 19.90
C PHE A 199 2.77 -7.86 21.37
N TRP A 200 2.60 -9.12 21.76
CA TRP A 200 2.09 -9.51 23.09
C TRP A 200 3.19 -9.80 24.12
N VAL A 201 4.36 -10.31 23.71
CA VAL A 201 5.39 -10.80 24.65
C VAL A 201 6.19 -9.63 25.27
N SER A 202 6.79 -9.84 26.44
CA SER A 202 7.59 -8.82 27.15
C SER A 202 8.92 -8.48 26.44
N LEU A 203 9.42 -7.26 26.69
CA LEU A 203 10.58 -6.63 26.02
C LEU A 203 11.85 -7.50 25.98
N LEU A 204 12.22 -8.19 27.06
CA LEU A 204 13.46 -8.98 27.12
C LEU A 204 13.34 -10.34 26.41
N LYS A 205 12.17 -10.99 26.49
CA LYS A 205 11.95 -12.32 25.90
C LYS A 205 11.83 -12.25 24.37
N ILE A 206 11.22 -11.19 23.85
CA ILE A 206 11.13 -10.97 22.39
C ILE A 206 12.50 -10.73 21.78
N PHE A 207 13.44 -10.03 22.45
CA PHE A 207 14.75 -9.75 21.85
C PHE A 207 15.50 -11.05 21.54
N VAL A 208 15.52 -11.96 22.53
CA VAL A 208 16.14 -13.28 22.40
C VAL A 208 15.43 -14.11 21.33
N LEU A 209 14.09 -14.20 21.37
CA LEU A 209 13.32 -14.93 20.35
C LEU A 209 13.49 -14.34 18.94
N SER A 210 13.47 -13.02 18.80
CA SER A 210 13.57 -12.31 17.51
C SER A 210 14.95 -12.48 16.88
N SER A 211 16.02 -12.44 17.69
CA SER A 211 17.41 -12.65 17.26
C SER A 211 17.69 -14.10 16.91
N LEU A 212 17.16 -15.05 17.69
CA LEU A 212 17.31 -16.48 17.43
C LEU A 212 16.51 -16.90 16.18
N PHE A 213 15.29 -16.37 16.04
CA PHE A 213 14.47 -16.53 14.84
C PHE A 213 15.13 -15.91 13.60
N LEU A 214 15.72 -14.71 13.74
CA LEU A 214 16.48 -14.04 12.68
C LEU A 214 17.65 -14.91 12.20
N CYS A 215 18.46 -15.44 13.13
CA CYS A 215 19.56 -16.35 12.82
C CYS A 215 19.08 -17.61 12.09
N ILE A 216 17.98 -18.22 12.54
CA ILE A 216 17.40 -19.40 11.88
C ILE A 216 16.95 -19.04 10.46
N VAL A 217 16.23 -17.94 10.26
CA VAL A 217 15.75 -17.54 8.93
C VAL A 217 16.92 -17.21 8.00
N LEU A 218 17.94 -16.49 8.47
CA LEU A 218 19.13 -16.19 7.69
C LEU A 218 19.92 -17.47 7.31
N PHE A 219 20.00 -18.43 8.23
CA PHE A 219 20.63 -19.73 7.99
C PHE A 219 19.90 -20.54 6.91
N PHE A 220 18.57 -20.60 6.97
CA PHE A 220 17.77 -21.33 5.97
C PHE A 220 17.63 -20.58 4.64
N GLN A 221 17.68 -19.24 4.64
CA GLN A 221 17.31 -18.50 3.46
C GLN A 221 18.31 -18.60 2.32
N ARG A 222 19.64 -18.73 2.54
CA ARG A 222 20.74 -18.85 1.52
C ARG A 222 20.52 -18.14 0.15
N ARG A 223 19.68 -17.12 0.10
CA ARG A 223 19.11 -16.48 -1.11
C ARG A 223 19.44 -15.00 -1.00
N SER A 224 20.54 -14.62 -1.66
CA SER A 224 21.14 -13.29 -1.62
C SER A 224 20.15 -12.15 -1.93
N ARG A 225 19.13 -12.39 -2.75
CA ARG A 225 18.10 -11.40 -3.12
C ARG A 225 17.24 -10.93 -1.94
N THR A 226 16.91 -11.81 -0.99
CA THR A 226 16.03 -11.47 0.14
C THR A 226 16.72 -10.56 1.15
N LEU A 227 18.03 -10.79 1.35
CA LEU A 227 18.88 -9.94 2.18
C LEU A 227 19.04 -8.55 1.55
N ALA A 228 19.31 -8.49 0.25
CA ALA A 228 19.44 -7.22 -0.48
C ALA A 228 18.14 -6.38 -0.46
N LEU A 229 16.97 -7.01 -0.61
CA LEU A 229 15.68 -6.32 -0.48
C LEU A 229 15.46 -5.79 0.95
N SER A 230 15.94 -6.53 1.95
CA SER A 230 15.80 -6.13 3.35
C SER A 230 16.64 -4.90 3.69
N LEU A 231 17.80 -4.77 3.06
CA LEU A 231 18.68 -3.61 3.20
C LEU A 231 18.06 -2.31 2.68
N ARG A 232 17.12 -2.36 1.73
CA ARG A 232 16.40 -1.16 1.23
C ARG A 232 15.62 -0.43 2.32
N PHE A 233 15.23 -1.13 3.38
CA PHE A 233 14.46 -0.56 4.49
C PHE A 233 15.34 -0.15 5.69
N VAL A 234 16.66 -0.36 5.63
CA VAL A 234 17.61 0.05 6.67
C VAL A 234 17.55 1.56 6.98
N PRO A 235 17.42 2.49 6.01
CA PRO A 235 17.29 3.91 6.32
C PRO A 235 16.06 4.23 7.20
N LEU A 236 14.93 3.54 6.98
CA LEU A 236 13.74 3.67 7.83
C LEU A 236 14.04 3.19 9.26
N PHE A 237 14.74 2.06 9.41
CA PHE A 237 15.10 1.53 10.73
C PHE A 237 16.07 2.46 11.45
N LEU A 238 17.06 3.01 10.76
CA LEU A 238 18.00 3.98 11.32
C LEU A 238 17.32 5.29 11.72
N LEU A 239 16.40 5.80 10.90
CA LEU A 239 15.61 6.99 11.24
C LEU A 239 14.73 6.74 12.46
N THR A 240 14.03 5.60 12.50
CA THR A 240 13.17 5.21 13.63
C THR A 240 13.99 5.00 14.91
N PHE A 241 15.18 4.42 14.77
CA PHE A 241 16.13 4.24 15.86
C PHE A 241 16.60 5.60 16.38
N ALA A 242 17.06 6.49 15.50
CA ALA A 242 17.48 7.84 15.87
C ALA A 242 16.37 8.60 16.58
N LEU A 243 15.16 8.64 16.01
CA LEU A 243 14.02 9.34 16.62
C LEU A 243 13.68 8.81 18.01
N ASN A 244 13.67 7.49 18.22
CA ASN A 244 13.35 6.93 19.54
C ASN A 244 14.49 7.09 20.55
N VAL A 245 15.75 6.98 20.12
CA VAL A 245 16.91 7.12 21.02
C VAL A 245 16.96 8.50 21.67
N PHE A 246 16.66 9.56 20.93
CA PHE A 246 16.66 10.93 21.46
C PHE A 246 15.37 11.33 22.19
N SER A 247 14.29 10.58 21.99
CA SER A 247 12.96 10.95 22.47
C SER A 247 12.53 10.25 23.75
N GLU A 248 13.25 9.21 24.17
CA GLU A 248 12.84 8.39 25.30
C GLU A 248 13.46 8.89 26.62
N PRO A 249 12.65 9.29 27.61
CA PRO A 249 13.16 9.73 28.90
C PRO A 249 13.80 8.55 29.64
N GLY A 250 14.96 8.79 30.25
CA GLY A 250 15.77 7.76 30.88
C GLY A 250 17.10 8.28 31.39
N HIS A 251 17.98 7.37 31.80
CA HIS A 251 19.30 7.71 32.29
C HIS A 251 20.24 7.97 31.11
N PHE A 252 20.81 9.18 31.07
CA PHE A 252 21.78 9.54 30.04
C PHE A 252 23.08 8.77 30.19
N TYR A 253 23.69 8.42 29.06
CA TYR A 253 25.06 7.93 29.05
C TYR A 253 26.01 9.04 29.51
N THR A 254 26.99 8.69 30.35
CA THR A 254 28.04 9.61 30.82
C THR A 254 28.89 10.17 29.69
N THR A 255 29.04 9.44 28.58
CA THR A 255 29.84 9.84 27.42
C THR A 255 29.05 10.67 26.39
N ILE A 256 27.71 10.52 26.33
CA ILE A 256 26.85 11.20 25.36
C ILE A 256 25.57 11.68 26.06
N PRO A 257 25.51 12.95 26.50
CA PRO A 257 24.47 13.45 27.39
C PRO A 257 23.07 13.63 26.74
N PHE A 258 22.91 13.23 25.48
CA PHE A 258 21.64 13.31 24.75
C PHE A 258 21.02 11.93 24.45
N ILE A 259 21.70 10.85 24.83
CA ILE A 259 21.28 9.47 24.57
C ILE A 259 20.97 8.80 25.90
N THR A 260 19.79 8.20 26.01
CA THR A 260 19.39 7.44 27.20
C THR A 260 19.62 5.93 27.03
N HIS A 261 19.99 5.24 28.11
CA HIS A 261 20.11 3.79 28.13
C HIS A 261 18.80 3.10 27.71
N GLU A 262 17.68 3.60 28.23
CA GLU A 262 16.34 3.14 27.92
C GLU A 262 15.96 3.39 26.46
N GLY A 263 16.36 4.55 25.91
CA GLY A 263 16.16 4.90 24.51
C GLY A 263 16.89 3.95 23.57
N VAL A 264 18.17 3.66 23.83
CA VAL A 264 18.95 2.70 23.03
C VAL A 264 18.36 1.28 23.13
N TYR A 265 18.00 0.85 24.34
CA TYR A 265 17.42 -0.48 24.56
C TYR A 265 16.09 -0.66 23.83
N LYS A 266 15.13 0.27 24.01
CA LYS A 266 13.81 0.20 23.37
C LYS A 266 13.90 0.35 21.84
N SER A 267 14.81 1.18 21.35
CA SER A 267 15.01 1.38 19.91
C SER A 267 15.63 0.18 19.23
N SER A 268 16.66 -0.41 19.84
CA SER A 268 17.30 -1.65 19.35
C SER A 268 16.28 -2.78 19.29
N PHE A 269 15.45 -2.88 20.32
CA PHE A 269 14.38 -3.86 20.40
C PHE A 269 13.36 -3.71 19.27
N LEU A 270 12.88 -2.49 19.04
CA LEU A 270 11.91 -2.18 17.98
C LEU A 270 12.47 -2.53 16.59
N MET A 271 13.74 -2.23 16.36
CA MET A 271 14.44 -2.53 15.11
C MET A 271 14.55 -4.04 14.88
N CYS A 272 15.01 -4.81 15.86
CA CYS A 272 15.08 -6.28 15.77
C CYS A 272 13.70 -6.89 15.49
N ARG A 273 12.67 -6.48 16.24
CA ARG A 273 11.30 -6.97 16.07
C ARG A 273 10.79 -6.76 14.64
N THR A 274 10.94 -5.54 14.13
CA THR A 274 10.41 -5.18 12.80
C THR A 274 11.17 -5.90 11.69
N LEU A 275 12.49 -6.07 11.85
CA LEU A 275 13.34 -6.81 10.92
C LEU A 275 13.04 -8.32 10.92
N SER A 276 12.78 -8.93 12.08
CA SER A 276 12.38 -10.34 12.18
C SER A 276 11.02 -10.62 11.53
N ILE A 277 10.01 -9.75 11.74
CA ILE A 277 8.71 -9.87 11.07
C ILE A 277 8.86 -9.75 9.55
N MET A 278 9.67 -8.79 9.11
CA MET A 278 9.94 -8.56 7.70
C MET A 278 10.56 -9.81 7.05
N LEU A 279 11.57 -10.40 7.67
CA LEU A 279 12.21 -11.61 7.14
C LEU A 279 11.33 -12.84 7.20
N LEU A 280 10.49 -13.00 8.25
CA LEU A 280 9.45 -14.03 8.29
C LEU A 280 8.49 -13.91 7.10
N SER A 281 8.05 -12.68 6.79
CA SER A 281 7.14 -12.41 5.67
C SER A 281 7.74 -12.88 4.34
N PHE A 282 9.00 -12.57 4.10
CA PHE A 282 9.71 -13.00 2.89
C PHE A 282 10.02 -14.49 2.85
N ALA A 283 10.23 -15.13 4.02
CA ALA A 283 10.51 -16.56 4.10
C ALA A 283 9.29 -17.42 3.75
N LEU A 284 8.11 -16.99 4.21
CA LEU A 284 6.89 -17.79 4.11
C LEU A 284 6.26 -17.75 2.71
N PHE A 285 6.27 -16.58 2.05
CA PHE A 285 5.54 -16.39 0.80
C PHE A 285 6.45 -16.38 -0.43
N THR A 286 6.31 -17.42 -1.26
CA THR A 286 6.80 -17.41 -2.64
C THR A 286 5.72 -16.87 -3.59
N ARG A 287 6.10 -16.46 -4.81
CA ARG A 287 5.14 -16.00 -5.83
C ARG A 287 4.03 -17.03 -6.10
N GLN A 288 4.39 -18.31 -6.12
CA GLN A 288 3.44 -19.42 -6.32
C GLN A 288 2.48 -19.58 -5.14
N ASP A 289 2.93 -19.34 -3.90
CA ASP A 289 2.04 -19.36 -2.73
C ASP A 289 1.01 -18.23 -2.78
N CYS A 290 1.37 -17.06 -3.31
CA CYS A 290 0.46 -15.93 -3.47
C CYS A 290 -0.68 -16.27 -4.45
N GLU A 291 -0.38 -16.88 -5.60
CA GLU A 291 -1.40 -17.31 -6.58
C GLU A 291 -2.36 -18.36 -5.99
N LEU A 292 -1.82 -19.35 -5.24
CA LEU A 292 -2.62 -20.35 -4.54
C LEU A 292 -3.47 -19.74 -3.40
N LEU A 293 -2.99 -18.68 -2.75
CA LEU A 293 -3.76 -17.94 -1.75
C LEU A 293 -4.96 -17.23 -2.39
N PHE A 294 -4.74 -16.51 -3.48
CA PHE A 294 -5.83 -15.79 -4.15
C PHE A 294 -6.88 -16.72 -4.71
N THR A 295 -6.48 -17.85 -5.30
CA THR A 295 -7.44 -18.87 -5.80
C THR A 295 -8.28 -19.46 -4.67
N SER A 296 -7.69 -19.66 -3.49
CA SER A 296 -8.43 -20.10 -2.30
C SER A 296 -9.44 -19.04 -1.82
N ILE A 297 -9.06 -17.75 -1.82
CA ILE A 297 -9.94 -16.64 -1.45
C ILE A 297 -11.09 -16.49 -2.47
N MET A 298 -10.81 -16.61 -3.76
CA MET A 298 -11.82 -16.50 -4.83
C MET A 298 -12.90 -17.58 -4.71
N ARG A 299 -12.55 -18.80 -4.25
CA ARG A 299 -13.56 -19.84 -3.95
C ARG A 299 -14.37 -19.54 -2.70
N ALA A 300 -13.73 -18.99 -1.66
CA ALA A 300 -14.40 -18.68 -0.40
C ALA A 300 -15.36 -17.48 -0.52
N VAL A 301 -15.07 -16.53 -1.40
CA VAL A 301 -15.91 -15.34 -1.64
C VAL A 301 -16.22 -15.23 -3.14
N PRO A 302 -17.23 -15.98 -3.64
CA PRO A 302 -17.56 -16.04 -5.06
C PRO A 302 -17.90 -14.67 -5.66
N SER A 303 -18.45 -13.75 -4.86
CA SER A 303 -18.80 -12.40 -5.29
C SER A 303 -17.59 -11.55 -5.73
N LEU A 304 -16.38 -11.86 -5.23
CA LEU A 304 -15.14 -11.15 -5.57
C LEU A 304 -14.30 -11.88 -6.61
N SER A 305 -14.65 -13.12 -6.96
CA SER A 305 -13.88 -14.00 -7.85
C SER A 305 -13.52 -13.31 -9.17
N HIS A 306 -14.54 -12.82 -9.88
CA HIS A 306 -14.36 -12.18 -11.19
C HIS A 306 -13.49 -10.92 -11.12
N SER A 307 -13.67 -10.08 -10.09
CA SER A 307 -12.87 -8.86 -9.94
C SER A 307 -11.42 -9.15 -9.56
N MET A 308 -11.19 -10.13 -8.68
CA MET A 308 -9.84 -10.56 -8.32
C MET A 308 -9.10 -11.20 -9.51
N GLU A 309 -9.80 -12.00 -10.30
CA GLU A 309 -9.22 -12.64 -11.48
C GLU A 309 -8.77 -11.61 -12.53
N VAL A 310 -9.64 -10.65 -12.86
CA VAL A 310 -9.32 -9.54 -13.78
C VAL A 310 -8.14 -8.72 -13.24
N ALA A 311 -8.12 -8.44 -11.93
CA ALA A 311 -7.03 -7.71 -11.31
C ALA A 311 -5.69 -8.46 -11.36
N LEU A 312 -5.72 -9.79 -11.12
CA LEU A 312 -4.54 -10.65 -11.24
C LEU A 312 -4.02 -10.69 -12.68
N ARG A 313 -4.90 -10.77 -13.69
CA ARG A 313 -4.48 -10.68 -15.10
C ARG A 313 -3.88 -9.31 -15.44
N GLY A 314 -4.48 -8.24 -14.95
CA GLY A 314 -3.92 -6.88 -15.09
C GLY A 314 -2.51 -6.77 -14.51
N THR A 315 -2.15 -7.59 -13.50
CA THR A 315 -0.76 -7.65 -13.02
C THR A 315 0.19 -8.42 -13.93
N ALA A 316 -0.29 -9.33 -14.77
CA ALA A 316 0.52 -9.95 -15.81
C ALA A 316 0.83 -8.97 -16.95
N ALA A 317 -0.11 -8.06 -17.24
CA ALA A 317 0.03 -6.97 -18.20
C ALA A 317 0.94 -5.82 -17.71
N LEU A 318 1.37 -5.85 -16.44
CA LEU A 318 2.10 -4.75 -15.80
C LEU A 318 3.38 -4.29 -16.53
N PRO A 319 4.21 -5.16 -17.15
CA PRO A 319 5.34 -4.72 -17.96
C PRO A 319 4.92 -3.85 -19.16
N SER A 320 3.82 -4.24 -19.84
CA SER A 320 3.26 -3.51 -20.98
C SER A 320 2.62 -2.19 -20.55
N VAL A 321 1.98 -2.17 -19.37
CA VAL A 321 1.47 -0.93 -18.76
C VAL A 321 2.62 0.02 -18.42
N ILE A 322 3.72 -0.49 -17.86
CA ILE A 322 4.93 0.30 -17.58
C ILE A 322 5.50 0.90 -18.86
N SER A 323 5.58 0.15 -19.96
CA SER A 323 6.09 0.69 -21.23
C SER A 323 5.22 1.81 -21.78
N ILE A 324 3.89 1.66 -21.76
CA ILE A 324 2.97 2.71 -22.21
C ILE A 324 3.12 3.98 -21.37
N LEU A 325 3.19 3.83 -20.04
CA LEU A 325 3.36 4.97 -19.13
C LEU A 325 4.72 5.64 -19.30
N LYS A 326 5.77 4.86 -19.56
CA LYS A 326 7.12 5.38 -19.85
C LYS A 326 7.12 6.18 -21.15
N ASP A 327 6.47 5.67 -22.20
CA ASP A 327 6.35 6.37 -23.49
C ASP A 327 5.53 7.64 -23.37
N PHE A 328 4.41 7.60 -22.64
CA PHE A 328 3.60 8.76 -22.32
C PHE A 328 4.41 9.83 -21.56
N TYR A 329 5.19 9.42 -20.55
CA TYR A 329 6.06 10.33 -19.80
C TYR A 329 7.17 10.93 -20.66
N LEU A 330 7.82 10.13 -21.51
CA LEU A 330 8.89 10.59 -22.41
C LEU A 330 8.39 11.60 -23.45
N ARG A 331 7.13 11.50 -23.86
CA ARG A 331 6.47 12.43 -24.78
C ARG A 331 5.96 13.70 -24.11
N SER A 332 5.95 13.78 -22.77
CA SER A 332 5.51 14.97 -22.05
C SER A 332 6.42 16.18 -22.35
N PRO A 333 5.84 17.38 -22.61
CA PRO A 333 6.61 18.57 -22.92
C PRO A 333 7.56 18.97 -21.77
N ARG A 334 8.84 19.20 -22.10
CA ARG A 334 9.88 19.53 -21.10
C ARG A 334 9.74 20.94 -20.51
N LYS A 335 9.10 21.89 -21.21
CA LYS A 335 8.93 23.29 -20.75
C LYS A 335 7.45 23.66 -20.58
N GLY A 336 7.15 24.42 -19.53
CA GLY A 336 5.82 24.98 -19.25
C GLY A 336 4.88 24.06 -18.45
N PHE A 337 4.55 24.46 -17.22
CA PHE A 337 3.62 23.74 -16.35
C PHE A 337 2.21 23.62 -16.96
N ILE A 338 1.72 24.71 -17.57
CA ILE A 338 0.41 24.77 -18.24
C ILE A 338 0.36 23.80 -19.43
N MET A 339 1.43 23.72 -20.23
CA MET A 339 1.52 22.76 -21.34
C MET A 339 1.49 21.31 -20.83
N ARG A 340 2.15 21.00 -19.71
CA ARG A 340 2.10 19.65 -19.13
C ARG A 340 0.71 19.29 -18.63
N ILE A 341 -0.01 20.22 -17.99
CA ILE A 341 -1.39 19.96 -17.57
C ILE A 341 -2.28 19.69 -18.78
N ARG A 342 -2.13 20.48 -19.85
CA ARG A 342 -2.91 20.29 -21.08
C ARG A 342 -2.58 18.96 -21.77
N TYR A 343 -1.30 18.63 -21.91
CA TYR A 343 -0.84 17.34 -22.44
C TYR A 343 -1.35 16.17 -21.60
N PHE A 344 -1.28 16.29 -20.27
CA PHE A 344 -1.80 15.27 -19.37
C PHE A 344 -3.31 15.10 -19.54
N ARG A 345 -4.07 16.20 -19.61
CA ARG A 345 -5.52 16.17 -19.84
C ARG A 345 -5.89 15.50 -21.17
N GLU A 346 -5.17 15.82 -22.24
CA GLU A 346 -5.47 15.33 -23.60
C GLU A 346 -4.97 13.88 -23.81
N GLY A 347 -3.83 13.50 -23.23
CA GLY A 347 -3.21 12.20 -23.47
C GLY A 347 -3.50 11.13 -22.40
N PHE A 348 -3.94 11.49 -21.20
CA PHE A 348 -4.24 10.52 -20.13
C PHE A 348 -5.37 9.56 -20.53
N ALA A 349 -6.42 10.06 -21.20
CA ALA A 349 -7.49 9.21 -21.72
C ALA A 349 -6.98 8.19 -22.75
N GLY A 350 -6.07 8.60 -23.64
CA GLY A 350 -5.44 7.70 -24.62
C GLY A 350 -4.58 6.63 -23.95
N ALA A 351 -3.74 7.01 -22.99
CA ALA A 351 -2.94 6.07 -22.22
C ALA A 351 -3.82 5.07 -21.45
N LEU A 352 -4.93 5.53 -20.86
CA LEU A 352 -5.88 4.68 -20.15
C LEU A 352 -6.60 3.72 -21.11
N ALA A 353 -6.96 4.18 -22.32
CA ALA A 353 -7.56 3.35 -23.36
C ALA A 353 -6.60 2.26 -23.87
N ASP A 354 -5.30 2.58 -24.01
CA ASP A 354 -4.31 1.57 -24.42
C ASP A 354 -4.04 0.55 -23.32
N VAL A 355 -4.05 0.97 -22.04
CA VAL A 355 -4.01 0.03 -20.90
C VAL A 355 -5.23 -0.88 -20.90
N LEU A 356 -6.41 -0.34 -21.22
CA LEU A 356 -7.67 -1.06 -21.27
C LEU A 356 -7.77 -2.09 -22.40
N LYS A 357 -6.96 -1.96 -23.47
CA LYS A 357 -6.85 -2.99 -24.51
C LYS A 357 -6.00 -4.19 -24.08
N ILE A 358 -5.16 -4.02 -23.07
CA ILE A 358 -4.21 -5.05 -22.61
C ILE A 358 -4.76 -5.80 -21.38
N VAL A 359 -5.45 -5.08 -20.50
CA VAL A 359 -6.12 -5.61 -19.30
C VAL A 359 -7.47 -6.17 -19.65
#